data_AF-A0A2A2H8A2-F1
#
_entry.id   AF-A0A2A2H8A2-F1
#
_cell.length_a   1.000
_cell.length_b   1.000
_cell.length_c   1.000
_cell.angle_alpha   90.00
_cell.angle_beta   90.00
_cell.angle_gamma   90.00
#
_symmetry.space_group_name_H-M   'P 1'
#
loop_
_entity.id
_entity.type
_entity.pdbx_description
1 polymer ?
#
loop_
_entity_poly.entity_id
_entity_poly.type
_entity_poly.pdbx_seq_one_letter_code
_entity_poly.pdbx_strand_id
1 'polypeptide(L)'
;MPVEVECKQCGKRLSIKPSRAKTFKYCSQSCYIKAQIKTPMKDKNCEYCGKPLKRRNKEKPNQFNKRKYCNQRCAYNSRIRSEKRVCPICNKEFKVPQWKIKKGEGICCSPVCAGIYKSNKLRETVVCKACGKNFTIPAHLNKGNRIRKFCSHECYVKSKEEKYNIFKKCANCGKEFKVLKSKADRANYNYCSVKCRVEAHKVVINCAYCGKEYTTTKGAVKHGRTMCSIECRNKAQKQYKGSKAAGWKGGISFEPYCHKFNEEFKERVREFWGRKCGICGKTEKENKIKLSVHHCNYLKMSCCDLDIPPLFMSICKSCHGKTNHNREYWEKMLTEYIMIWFDGESYIK
;
A
#
# COMPACT_ATOMS: atom_id res chain seq x y z
N MET A 1 -24.00 -51.12 -20.92
CA MET A 1 -23.22 -51.66 -22.07
C MET A 1 -22.43 -50.54 -22.71
N PRO A 2 -21.17 -50.76 -23.15
CA PRO A 2 -20.41 -49.75 -23.88
C PRO A 2 -21.06 -49.43 -25.24
N VAL A 3 -20.89 -48.20 -25.71
CA VAL A 3 -21.48 -47.68 -26.95
C VAL A 3 -20.38 -47.48 -27.97
N GLU A 4 -20.59 -47.95 -29.20
CA GLU A 4 -19.70 -47.68 -30.31
C GLU A 4 -19.91 -46.27 -30.85
N VAL A 5 -18.83 -45.51 -30.99
CA VAL A 5 -18.83 -44.17 -31.57
C VAL A 5 -17.68 -44.01 -32.55
N GLU A 6 -17.90 -43.16 -33.56
CA GLU A 6 -16.91 -42.90 -34.61
C GLU A 6 -16.19 -41.57 -34.37
N CYS A 7 -14.87 -41.56 -34.56
CA CYS A 7 -14.11 -40.31 -34.54
C CYS A 7 -14.40 -39.46 -35.78
N LYS A 8 -14.91 -38.24 -35.58
CA LYS A 8 -15.22 -37.28 -36.66
C LYS A 8 -14.03 -36.84 -37.53
N GLN A 9 -12.80 -37.18 -37.16
CA GLN A 9 -11.58 -36.77 -37.87
C GLN A 9 -10.90 -37.91 -38.64
N CYS A 10 -10.89 -39.14 -38.10
CA CYS A 10 -10.19 -40.28 -38.70
C CYS A 10 -11.08 -41.48 -38.99
N GLY A 11 -12.38 -41.42 -38.68
CA GLY A 11 -13.34 -42.51 -38.92
C GLY A 11 -13.15 -43.75 -38.04
N LYS A 12 -12.19 -43.77 -37.12
CA LYS A 12 -11.94 -44.92 -36.24
C LYS A 12 -13.13 -45.13 -35.29
N ARG A 13 -13.70 -46.34 -35.30
CA ARG A 13 -14.73 -46.80 -34.36
C ARG A 13 -14.11 -47.18 -33.02
N LEU A 14 -14.73 -46.75 -31.93
CA LEU A 14 -14.25 -46.94 -30.57
C LEU A 14 -15.40 -47.30 -29.64
N SER A 15 -15.15 -48.28 -28.77
CA SER A 15 -16.05 -48.66 -27.70
C SER A 15 -15.83 -47.76 -26.47
N ILE A 16 -16.81 -46.93 -26.12
CA ILE A 16 -16.72 -45.98 -25.00
C ILE A 16 -17.87 -46.13 -24.01
N LYS A 17 -17.70 -45.57 -22.80
CA LYS A 17 -18.76 -45.54 -21.79
C LYS A 17 -19.96 -44.68 -22.27
N PRO A 18 -21.23 -45.12 -22.04
CA PRO A 18 -22.44 -44.39 -22.47
C PRO A 18 -22.49 -42.92 -22.07
N SER A 19 -21.99 -42.58 -20.87
CA SER A 19 -21.97 -41.20 -20.36
C SER A 19 -21.14 -40.24 -21.22
N ARG A 20 -20.18 -40.75 -21.99
CA ARG A 20 -19.36 -39.96 -22.93
C ARG A 20 -19.89 -39.99 -24.37
N ALA A 21 -20.82 -40.87 -24.71
CA ALA A 21 -21.30 -41.04 -26.08
C ALA A 21 -21.85 -39.75 -26.70
N LYS A 22 -22.59 -38.94 -25.92
CA LYS A 22 -23.17 -37.67 -26.39
C LYS A 22 -22.14 -36.56 -26.65
N THR A 23 -21.01 -36.57 -25.94
CA THR A 23 -19.99 -35.49 -26.01
C THR A 23 -18.73 -35.89 -26.77
N PHE A 24 -18.57 -37.18 -27.08
CA PHE A 24 -17.43 -37.71 -27.80
C PHE A 24 -17.40 -37.21 -29.25
N LYS A 25 -16.24 -36.73 -29.69
CA LYS A 25 -16.03 -36.20 -31.06
C LYS A 25 -14.76 -36.73 -31.71
N TYR A 26 -13.72 -37.00 -30.92
CA TYR A 26 -12.40 -37.36 -31.44
C TYR A 26 -11.75 -38.46 -30.61
N CYS A 27 -11.07 -39.39 -31.28
CA CYS A 27 -10.40 -40.53 -30.66
C CYS A 27 -9.15 -40.18 -29.84
N SER A 28 -8.55 -39.02 -30.11
CA SER A 28 -7.27 -38.62 -29.54
C SER A 28 -7.10 -37.11 -29.60
N GLN A 29 -6.17 -36.60 -28.79
CA GLN A 29 -5.79 -35.19 -28.80
C GLN A 29 -5.24 -34.77 -30.17
N SER A 30 -4.54 -35.65 -30.88
CA SER A 30 -4.03 -35.39 -32.22
C SER A 30 -5.17 -35.24 -33.24
N CYS A 31 -6.21 -36.07 -33.16
CA CYS A 31 -7.41 -35.93 -34.01
C CYS A 31 -8.22 -34.68 -33.69
N TYR A 32 -8.34 -34.31 -32.41
CA TYR A 32 -8.94 -33.04 -32.02
C TYR A 32 -8.17 -31.83 -32.61
N ILE A 33 -6.84 -31.85 -32.53
CA ILE A 33 -6.00 -30.77 -33.07
C ILE A 33 -6.11 -30.71 -34.60
N LYS A 34 -6.07 -31.84 -35.31
CA LYS A 34 -6.23 -31.90 -36.77
C LYS A 34 -7.58 -31.34 -37.23
N ALA A 35 -8.66 -31.66 -36.51
CA ALA A 35 -9.99 -31.11 -36.79
C ALA A 35 -10.05 -29.59 -36.56
N GLN A 36 -9.41 -29.08 -35.50
CA GLN A 36 -9.35 -27.64 -35.21
C GLN A 36 -8.55 -26.84 -36.25
N ILE A 37 -7.53 -27.46 -36.89
CA ILE A 37 -6.73 -26.81 -37.95
C ILE A 37 -7.56 -26.64 -39.23
N LYS A 38 -8.46 -27.58 -39.55
CA LYS A 38 -9.32 -27.55 -40.75
C LYS A 38 -10.51 -26.60 -40.64
N THR A 39 -10.86 -26.10 -39.46
CA THR A 39 -11.98 -25.16 -39.29
C THR A 39 -11.70 -23.84 -40.01
N PRO A 40 -12.57 -23.38 -40.93
CA PRO A 40 -12.40 -22.11 -41.63
C PRO A 40 -12.35 -20.95 -40.62
N MET A 41 -11.34 -20.09 -40.78
CA MET A 41 -11.11 -18.96 -39.89
C MET A 41 -12.01 -17.81 -40.30
N LYS A 42 -12.69 -17.20 -39.31
CA LYS A 42 -13.46 -15.97 -39.57
C LYS A 42 -12.50 -14.82 -39.85
N ASP A 43 -12.70 -14.14 -40.97
CA ASP A 43 -12.05 -12.87 -41.23
C ASP A 43 -12.48 -11.85 -40.18
N LYS A 44 -11.49 -11.15 -39.62
CA LYS A 44 -11.74 -10.12 -38.63
C LYS A 44 -10.64 -9.08 -38.60
N ASN A 45 -11.02 -7.87 -38.24
CA ASN A 45 -10.14 -6.72 -38.26
C ASN A 45 -9.72 -6.33 -36.84
N CYS A 46 -8.58 -5.65 -36.73
CA CYS A 46 -8.14 -5.05 -35.49
C CYS A 46 -9.11 -3.94 -35.06
N GLU A 47 -9.67 -4.01 -33.85
CA GLU A 47 -10.59 -2.99 -33.31
C GLU A 47 -9.95 -1.58 -33.19
N TYR A 48 -8.62 -1.46 -33.28
CA TYR A 48 -7.92 -0.18 -33.19
C TYR A 48 -7.54 0.41 -34.57
N CYS A 49 -6.81 -0.35 -35.38
CA CYS A 49 -6.25 0.16 -36.65
C CYS A 49 -7.00 -0.30 -37.90
N GLY A 50 -8.07 -1.08 -37.76
CA GLY A 50 -8.88 -1.58 -38.88
C GLY A 50 -8.20 -2.63 -39.77
N LYS A 51 -6.90 -2.90 -39.60
CA LYS A 51 -6.17 -3.88 -40.43
C LYS A 51 -6.67 -5.32 -40.18
N PRO A 52 -6.71 -6.17 -41.23
CA PRO A 52 -7.11 -7.57 -41.09
C PRO A 52 -6.16 -8.33 -40.16
N LEU A 53 -6.72 -9.15 -39.27
CA LEU A 53 -5.96 -9.97 -38.33
C LEU A 53 -5.61 -11.31 -38.99
N LYS A 54 -4.32 -11.56 -39.19
CA LYS A 54 -3.81 -12.89 -39.55
C LYS A 54 -3.48 -13.71 -38.30
N ARG A 55 -3.64 -15.04 -38.36
CA ARG A 55 -3.24 -15.95 -37.27
C ARG A 55 -1.73 -15.92 -37.11
N ARG A 56 -1.24 -15.83 -35.88
CA ARG A 56 0.20 -15.91 -35.61
C ARG A 56 0.69 -17.35 -35.67
N ASN A 57 1.99 -17.53 -35.88
CA ASN A 57 2.61 -18.84 -35.79
C ASN A 57 2.38 -19.43 -34.38
N LYS A 58 1.97 -20.70 -34.30
CA LYS A 58 1.61 -21.42 -33.05
C LYS A 58 0.38 -20.89 -32.28
N GLU A 59 -0.37 -19.91 -32.79
CA GLU A 59 -1.61 -19.41 -32.14
C GLU A 59 -2.78 -20.39 -32.36
N LYS A 60 -3.42 -20.84 -31.27
CA LYS A 60 -4.59 -21.74 -31.35
C LYS A 60 -5.80 -21.02 -31.94
N PRO A 61 -6.69 -21.67 -32.72
CA PRO A 61 -7.88 -21.03 -33.31
C PRO A 61 -8.76 -20.28 -32.28
N ASN A 62 -8.96 -20.83 -31.09
CA ASN A 62 -9.72 -20.16 -30.02
C ASN A 62 -9.03 -18.89 -29.49
N GLN A 63 -7.69 -18.90 -29.39
CA GLN A 63 -6.91 -17.72 -29.01
C GLN A 63 -6.99 -16.64 -30.08
N PHE A 64 -6.87 -17.05 -31.35
CA PHE A 64 -7.10 -16.15 -32.48
C PHE A 64 -8.49 -15.53 -32.37
N ASN A 65 -9.56 -16.31 -32.24
CA ASN A 65 -10.93 -15.81 -32.17
C ASN A 65 -11.15 -14.76 -31.07
N LYS A 66 -10.53 -14.92 -29.89
CA LYS A 66 -10.63 -13.96 -28.78
C LYS A 66 -9.78 -12.69 -28.97
N ARG A 67 -8.76 -12.70 -29.83
CA ARG A 67 -7.83 -11.57 -29.99
C ARG A 67 -8.48 -10.38 -30.72
N LYS A 68 -8.56 -9.23 -30.07
CA LYS A 68 -9.18 -8.00 -30.61
C LYS A 68 -8.23 -7.10 -31.40
N TYR A 69 -6.93 -7.26 -31.17
CA TYR A 69 -5.92 -6.30 -31.63
C TYR A 69 -4.80 -6.96 -32.42
N CYS A 70 -4.19 -6.15 -33.28
CA CYS A 70 -3.08 -6.54 -34.15
C CYS A 70 -1.84 -6.95 -33.34
N ASN A 71 -1.49 -6.16 -32.33
CA ASN A 71 -0.33 -6.30 -31.45
C ASN A 71 -0.58 -5.60 -30.11
N GLN A 72 0.38 -5.69 -29.18
CA GLN A 72 0.29 -5.05 -27.87
C GLN A 72 0.18 -3.51 -27.99
N ARG A 73 0.80 -2.90 -29.01
CA ARG A 73 0.70 -1.46 -29.26
C ARG A 73 -0.71 -1.03 -29.66
N CYS A 74 -1.39 -1.76 -30.55
CA CYS A 74 -2.79 -1.58 -30.90
C CYS A 74 -3.69 -1.73 -29.65
N ALA A 75 -3.39 -2.71 -28.78
CA ALA A 75 -4.12 -2.93 -27.53
C ALA A 75 -3.87 -1.84 -26.47
N TYR A 76 -2.68 -1.27 -26.45
CA TYR A 76 -2.31 -0.16 -25.57
C TYR A 76 -2.93 1.16 -26.05
N ASN A 77 -2.84 1.45 -27.34
CA ASN A 77 -3.39 2.68 -27.92
C ASN A 77 -4.92 2.71 -27.88
N SER A 78 -5.60 1.56 -28.02
CA SER A 78 -7.05 1.50 -27.82
C SER A 78 -7.47 1.84 -26.39
N ARG A 79 -6.62 1.55 -25.39
CA ARG A 79 -6.84 1.95 -23.98
C ARG A 79 -6.59 3.43 -23.74
N ILE A 80 -5.81 4.09 -24.60
CA ILE A 80 -5.42 5.51 -24.48
C ILE A 80 -6.31 6.42 -25.31
N ARG A 81 -7.14 5.88 -26.22
CA ARG A 81 -8.15 6.67 -26.94
C ARG A 81 -8.97 7.46 -25.93
N SER A 82 -8.80 8.78 -25.96
CA SER A 82 -9.30 9.69 -24.95
C SER A 82 -10.26 10.69 -25.58
N GLU A 83 -11.39 10.92 -24.95
CA GLU A 83 -12.36 11.93 -25.36
C GLU A 83 -12.17 13.20 -24.52
N LYS A 84 -12.43 14.37 -25.10
CA LYS A 84 -12.41 15.65 -24.36
C LYS A 84 -13.70 15.79 -23.56
N ARG A 85 -13.60 16.20 -22.30
CA ARG A 85 -14.73 16.53 -21.42
C ARG A 85 -14.46 17.83 -20.68
N VAL A 86 -15.52 18.51 -20.26
CA VAL A 86 -15.47 19.72 -19.42
C VAL A 86 -15.74 19.33 -17.96
N CYS A 87 -14.90 19.78 -17.04
CA CYS A 87 -15.08 19.49 -15.62
C CYS A 87 -16.21 20.34 -15.01
N PRO A 88 -17.21 19.77 -14.33
CA PRO A 88 -18.35 20.53 -13.78
C PRO A 88 -18.02 21.40 -12.55
N ILE A 89 -16.76 21.39 -12.08
CA ILE A 89 -16.33 22.15 -10.89
C ILE A 89 -15.49 23.37 -11.27
N CYS A 90 -14.59 23.22 -12.23
CA CYS A 90 -13.68 24.30 -12.66
C CYS A 90 -13.82 24.67 -14.14
N ASN A 91 -14.75 24.04 -14.86
CA ASN A 91 -15.03 24.23 -16.28
C ASN A 91 -13.81 24.03 -17.21
N LYS A 92 -12.73 23.42 -16.72
CA LYS A 92 -11.54 23.11 -17.52
C LYS A 92 -11.78 21.89 -18.42
N GLU A 93 -11.37 21.99 -19.68
CA GLU A 93 -11.30 20.87 -20.60
C GLU A 93 -10.19 19.88 -20.22
N PHE A 94 -10.48 18.58 -20.27
CA PHE A 94 -9.53 17.51 -20.00
C PHE A 94 -9.83 16.25 -20.81
N LYS A 95 -8.81 15.41 -21.01
CA LYS A 95 -8.91 14.16 -21.78
C LYS A 95 -9.18 12.98 -20.86
N VAL A 96 -10.17 12.15 -21.21
CA VAL A 96 -10.56 10.96 -20.42
C VAL A 96 -10.48 9.71 -21.27
N PRO A 97 -9.75 8.67 -20.84
CA PRO A 97 -9.73 7.39 -21.54
C PRO A 97 -11.12 6.76 -21.66
N GLN A 98 -11.43 6.19 -22.82
CA GLN A 98 -12.75 5.62 -23.10
C GLN A 98 -13.19 4.52 -22.11
N TRP A 99 -12.24 3.77 -21.54
CA TRP A 99 -12.52 2.76 -20.53
C TRP A 99 -13.03 3.36 -19.20
N LYS A 100 -12.60 4.57 -18.83
CA LYS A 100 -13.13 5.29 -17.65
C LYS A 100 -14.55 5.77 -17.94
N ILE A 101 -14.80 6.28 -19.14
CA ILE A 101 -16.12 6.73 -19.57
C ILE A 101 -17.13 5.59 -19.51
N LYS A 102 -16.77 4.40 -20.02
CA LYS A 102 -17.63 3.19 -19.95
C LYS A 102 -17.97 2.74 -18.52
N LYS A 103 -17.14 3.09 -17.54
CA LYS A 103 -17.39 2.83 -16.11
C LYS A 103 -18.14 3.94 -15.40
N GLY A 104 -18.52 5.01 -16.10
CA GLY A 104 -19.11 6.22 -15.48
C GLY A 104 -18.09 7.07 -14.72
N GLU A 105 -16.79 6.86 -14.94
CA GLU A 105 -15.71 7.62 -14.31
C GLU A 105 -15.22 8.78 -15.20
N GLY A 106 -14.31 9.60 -14.66
CA GLY A 106 -13.69 10.69 -15.41
C GLY A 106 -14.62 11.88 -15.62
N ILE A 107 -15.45 12.20 -14.62
CA ILE A 107 -16.35 13.36 -14.63
C ILE A 107 -15.58 14.65 -14.34
N CYS A 108 -14.54 14.59 -13.52
CA CYS A 108 -13.77 15.76 -13.09
C CYS A 108 -12.32 15.67 -13.55
N CYS A 109 -11.69 16.83 -13.77
CA CYS A 109 -10.33 16.95 -14.30
C CYS A 109 -9.24 16.53 -13.29
N SER A 110 -9.53 16.55 -11.99
CA SER A 110 -8.56 16.27 -10.93
C SER A 110 -9.20 15.55 -9.74
N PRO A 111 -8.40 14.85 -8.89
CA PRO A 111 -8.89 14.27 -7.64
C PRO A 111 -9.53 15.30 -6.71
N VAL A 112 -9.03 16.54 -6.72
CA VAL A 112 -9.57 17.66 -5.93
C VAL A 112 -10.98 18.01 -6.41
N CYS A 113 -11.15 18.25 -7.73
CA CYS A 113 -12.47 18.52 -8.31
C CYS A 113 -13.43 17.34 -8.13
N ALA A 114 -12.94 16.10 -8.21
CA ALA A 114 -13.75 14.92 -7.93
C ALA A 114 -14.22 14.86 -6.47
N GLY A 115 -13.36 15.26 -5.53
CA GLY A 115 -13.69 15.39 -4.10
C GLY A 115 -14.78 16.44 -3.85
N ILE A 116 -14.65 17.62 -4.47
CA ILE A 116 -15.66 18.69 -4.37
C ILE A 116 -16.99 18.25 -5.00
N TYR A 117 -16.95 17.66 -6.20
CA TYR A 117 -18.14 17.16 -6.90
C TYR A 117 -18.92 16.13 -6.07
N LYS A 118 -18.23 15.16 -5.48
CA LYS A 118 -18.84 14.18 -4.57
C LYS A 118 -19.40 14.84 -3.31
N SER A 119 -18.69 15.83 -2.76
CA SER A 119 -19.08 16.55 -1.55
C SER A 119 -20.28 17.47 -1.74
N ASN A 120 -20.51 17.98 -2.95
CA ASN A 120 -21.65 18.84 -3.28
C ASN A 120 -22.89 18.02 -3.66
N LYS A 121 -22.73 16.93 -4.41
CA LYS A 121 -23.84 16.06 -4.84
C LYS A 121 -24.58 15.37 -3.67
N LEU A 122 -23.88 15.14 -2.56
CA LEU A 122 -24.39 14.39 -1.42
C LEU A 122 -24.60 15.33 -0.22
N ARG A 123 -25.15 16.54 -0.37
CA ARG A 123 -25.46 17.40 0.78
C ARG A 123 -26.93 17.35 1.14
N GLU A 124 -27.20 17.38 2.44
CA GLU A 124 -28.53 17.45 3.03
C GLU A 124 -28.61 18.67 3.95
N THR A 125 -29.79 19.27 4.04
CA THR A 125 -30.07 20.42 4.90
C THR A 125 -30.54 19.93 6.27
N VAL A 126 -29.94 20.45 7.33
CA VAL A 126 -30.27 20.12 8.73
C VAL A 126 -30.48 21.40 9.52
N VAL A 127 -31.39 21.35 10.50
CA VAL A 127 -31.68 22.47 11.41
C VAL A 127 -30.75 22.41 12.63
N CYS A 128 -30.06 23.52 12.93
CA CYS A 128 -29.22 23.61 14.12
C CYS A 128 -30.06 23.62 15.41
N LYS A 129 -29.79 22.69 16.33
CA LYS A 129 -30.52 22.58 17.61
C LYS A 129 -30.28 23.72 18.60
N ALA A 130 -29.24 24.54 18.40
CA ALA A 130 -28.91 25.65 19.30
C ALA A 130 -29.42 27.00 18.81
N CYS A 131 -29.43 27.26 17.49
CA CYS A 131 -29.79 28.57 16.94
C CYS A 131 -30.93 28.53 15.91
N GLY A 132 -31.49 27.36 15.60
CA GLY A 132 -32.60 27.19 14.66
C GLY A 132 -32.26 27.39 13.19
N LYS A 133 -31.04 27.83 12.85
CA LYS A 133 -30.63 28.08 11.45
C LYS A 133 -30.43 26.78 10.67
N ASN A 134 -30.84 26.80 9.40
CA ASN A 134 -30.57 25.75 8.42
C ASN A 134 -29.09 25.77 8.01
N PHE A 135 -28.46 24.59 7.92
CA PHE A 135 -27.11 24.43 7.40
C PHE A 135 -26.97 23.13 6.62
N THR A 136 -26.02 23.08 5.68
CA THR A 136 -25.81 21.91 4.82
C THR A 136 -24.68 21.02 5.32
N ILE A 137 -24.90 19.71 5.32
CA ILE A 137 -23.91 18.70 5.70
C ILE A 137 -23.82 17.61 4.63
N PRO A 138 -22.67 16.93 4.47
CA PRO A 138 -22.60 15.70 3.70
C PRO A 138 -23.58 14.63 4.23
N ALA A 139 -24.35 14.01 3.35
CA ALA A 139 -25.38 13.00 3.61
C ALA A 139 -24.86 11.80 4.41
N HIS A 140 -23.59 11.41 4.23
CA HIS A 140 -22.99 10.34 5.02
C HIS A 140 -22.82 10.70 6.50
N LEU A 141 -22.80 11.99 6.85
CA LEU A 141 -22.80 12.48 8.23
C LEU A 141 -24.21 12.59 8.82
N ASN A 142 -25.25 12.45 8.01
CA ASN A 142 -26.65 12.46 8.45
C ASN A 142 -27.23 11.05 8.66
N LYS A 143 -26.38 10.04 8.88
CA LYS A 143 -26.79 8.65 9.09
C LYS A 143 -26.44 8.14 10.50
N GLY A 144 -27.39 7.46 11.13
CA GLY A 144 -27.22 6.81 12.44
C GLY A 144 -26.99 7.78 13.61
N ASN A 145 -26.28 7.32 14.65
CA ASN A 145 -26.10 8.08 15.89
C ASN A 145 -25.11 9.27 15.80
N ARG A 146 -24.55 9.57 14.62
CA ARG A 146 -23.54 10.63 14.41
C ARG A 146 -24.09 11.87 13.70
N ILE A 147 -25.42 12.03 13.67
CA ILE A 147 -26.08 13.20 13.06
C ILE A 147 -25.51 14.49 13.66
N ARG A 148 -25.03 15.37 12.77
CA ARG A 148 -24.52 16.68 13.16
C ARG A 148 -25.68 17.59 13.59
N LYS A 149 -25.74 17.90 14.88
CA LYS A 149 -26.84 18.66 15.51
C LYS A 149 -26.65 20.17 15.49
N PHE A 150 -25.43 20.66 15.20
CA PHE A 150 -25.05 22.06 15.36
C PHE A 150 -24.30 22.58 14.14
N CYS A 151 -24.60 23.81 13.73
CA CYS A 151 -23.98 24.46 12.58
C CYS A 151 -22.52 24.84 12.85
N SER A 152 -22.20 25.32 14.05
CA SER A 152 -20.86 25.76 14.45
C SER A 152 -20.40 25.15 15.78
N HIS A 153 -19.09 25.27 16.05
CA HIS A 153 -18.51 24.89 17.35
C HIS A 153 -19.13 25.72 18.49
N GLU A 154 -19.38 27.01 18.26
CA GLU A 154 -20.03 27.90 19.23
C GLU A 154 -21.44 27.42 19.60
N CYS A 155 -22.25 27.04 18.61
CA CYS A 155 -23.59 26.48 18.85
C CYS A 155 -23.52 25.17 19.66
N TYR A 156 -22.52 24.34 19.41
CA TYR A 156 -22.28 23.13 20.21
C TYR A 156 -21.86 23.47 21.66
N VAL A 157 -20.97 24.45 21.86
CA VAL A 157 -20.51 24.88 23.19
C VAL A 157 -21.67 25.49 23.99
N LYS A 158 -22.43 26.43 23.41
CA LYS A 158 -23.62 27.03 24.04
C LYS A 158 -24.61 25.98 24.53
N SER A 159 -24.90 24.97 23.69
CA SER A 159 -25.80 23.87 24.06
C SER A 159 -25.32 23.03 25.26
N LYS A 160 -24.02 23.09 25.58
CA LYS A 160 -23.43 22.38 26.73
C LYS A 160 -23.33 23.25 27.97
N GLU A 161 -23.08 24.55 27.80
CA GLU A 161 -22.90 25.48 28.91
C GLU A 161 -24.15 25.61 29.78
N GLU A 162 -25.34 25.59 29.16
CA GLU A 162 -26.63 25.74 29.85
C GLU A 162 -27.10 24.48 30.60
N LYS A 163 -26.66 23.27 30.22
CA LYS A 163 -27.23 22.02 30.75
C LYS A 163 -26.33 21.20 31.66
N TYR A 164 -25.00 21.40 31.64
CA TYR A 164 -24.08 20.40 32.19
C TYR A 164 -22.95 20.94 33.03
N ASN A 165 -22.86 22.24 33.30
CA ASN A 165 -21.77 22.76 34.12
C ASN A 165 -22.10 22.67 35.62
N ILE A 166 -21.17 22.13 36.40
CA ILE A 166 -21.17 22.18 37.86
C ILE A 166 -19.94 22.96 38.32
N PHE A 167 -20.01 23.58 39.51
CA PHE A 167 -18.87 24.25 40.13
C PHE A 167 -18.07 23.26 40.99
N LYS A 168 -16.75 23.30 40.90
CA LYS A 168 -15.82 22.57 41.78
C LYS A 168 -14.75 23.51 42.31
N LYS A 169 -14.21 23.18 43.49
CA LYS A 169 -13.02 23.83 44.04
C LYS A 169 -11.77 23.11 43.58
N CYS A 170 -10.76 23.87 43.15
CA CYS A 170 -9.49 23.32 42.69
C CYS A 170 -8.71 22.72 43.86
N ALA A 171 -8.32 21.45 43.77
CA ALA A 171 -7.55 20.76 44.80
C ALA A 171 -6.12 21.32 45.01
N ASN A 172 -5.63 22.17 44.10
CA ASN A 172 -4.30 22.78 44.23
C ASN A 172 -4.32 24.23 44.73
N CYS A 173 -5.27 25.06 44.26
CA CYS A 173 -5.30 26.50 44.56
C CYS A 173 -6.59 26.99 45.20
N GLY A 174 -7.55 26.10 45.49
CA GLY A 174 -8.83 26.43 46.12
C GLY A 174 -9.86 27.15 45.21
N LYS A 175 -9.42 27.76 44.10
CA LYS A 175 -10.29 28.52 43.20
C LYS A 175 -11.46 27.70 42.65
N GLU A 176 -12.63 28.32 42.59
CA GLU A 176 -13.82 27.73 41.99
C GLU A 176 -13.76 27.78 40.46
N PHE A 177 -14.18 26.70 39.81
CA PHE A 177 -14.19 26.58 38.36
C PHE A 177 -15.32 25.68 37.88
N LYS A 178 -15.75 25.86 36.63
CA LYS A 178 -16.84 25.11 36.01
C LYS A 178 -16.31 23.85 35.33
N VAL A 179 -16.98 22.71 35.54
CA VAL A 179 -16.70 21.45 34.83
C VAL A 179 -17.99 20.82 34.33
N LEU A 180 -17.89 20.07 33.23
CA LEU A 180 -19.02 19.29 32.73
C LEU A 180 -19.36 18.14 33.70
N LYS A 181 -20.64 17.92 34.01
CA LYS A 181 -21.16 16.88 34.91
C LYS A 181 -20.61 15.49 34.57
N SER A 182 -20.58 15.12 33.30
CA SER A 182 -20.02 13.83 32.82
C SER A 182 -18.51 13.66 32.99
N LYS A 183 -17.81 14.73 33.39
CA LYS A 183 -16.36 14.75 33.63
C LYS A 183 -16.03 15.06 35.08
N ALA A 184 -17.02 15.41 35.90
CA ALA A 184 -16.85 15.84 37.29
C ALA A 184 -16.10 14.82 38.13
N ASP A 185 -16.37 13.53 37.92
CA ASP A 185 -15.81 12.44 38.72
C ASP A 185 -14.40 12.02 38.26
N ARG A 186 -13.93 12.53 37.12
CA ARG A 186 -12.60 12.21 36.60
C ARG A 186 -11.55 13.01 37.35
N ALA A 187 -10.52 12.34 37.87
CA ALA A 187 -9.46 12.96 38.67
C ALA A 187 -8.79 14.19 38.02
N ASN A 188 -8.65 14.20 36.69
CA ASN A 188 -8.10 15.34 35.94
C ASN A 188 -8.90 16.64 36.10
N TYR A 189 -10.18 16.55 36.46
CA TYR A 189 -11.11 17.67 36.65
C TYR A 189 -11.27 18.05 38.14
N ASN A 190 -10.31 17.65 38.99
CA ASN A 190 -10.14 18.19 40.33
C ASN A 190 -9.32 19.50 40.34
N TYR A 191 -8.79 19.92 39.18
CA TYR A 191 -7.91 21.07 39.06
C TYR A 191 -8.48 22.07 38.04
N CYS A 192 -8.40 23.36 38.36
CA CYS A 192 -8.92 24.43 37.51
C CYS A 192 -8.11 24.61 36.20
N SER A 193 -6.89 24.10 36.14
CA SER A 193 -6.02 24.23 34.97
C SER A 193 -5.01 23.08 34.88
N VAL A 194 -4.45 22.89 33.68
CA VAL A 194 -3.33 21.95 33.47
C VAL A 194 -2.14 22.30 34.37
N LYS A 195 -1.87 23.59 34.57
CA LYS A 195 -0.79 24.06 35.47
C LYS A 195 -1.01 23.57 36.91
N CYS A 196 -2.20 23.82 37.48
CA CYS A 196 -2.55 23.38 38.83
C CYS A 196 -2.47 21.85 38.98
N ARG A 197 -2.90 21.10 37.96
CA ARG A 197 -2.78 19.64 37.95
C ARG A 197 -1.32 19.18 37.96
N VAL A 198 -0.48 19.80 37.12
CA VAL A 198 0.95 19.44 37.04
C VAL A 198 1.64 19.74 38.37
N GLU A 199 1.38 20.92 38.95
CA GLU A 199 1.95 21.34 40.24
C GLU A 199 1.62 20.36 41.36
N ALA A 200 0.34 20.01 41.50
CA ALA A 200 -0.13 19.06 42.53
C ALA A 200 0.47 17.64 42.39
N HIS A 201 1.02 17.31 41.22
CA HIS A 201 1.63 16.01 40.95
C HIS A 201 3.15 16.09 40.76
N LYS A 202 3.78 17.24 41.03
CA LYS A 202 5.23 17.34 41.00
C LYS A 202 5.85 16.47 42.08
N VAL A 203 6.96 15.83 41.72
CA VAL A 203 7.82 15.06 42.60
C VAL A 203 9.27 15.31 42.21
N VAL A 204 10.13 15.26 43.21
CA VAL A 204 11.57 15.38 43.05
C VAL A 204 12.16 13.98 43.04
N ILE A 205 12.96 13.67 42.01
CA ILE A 205 13.63 12.37 41.88
C ILE A 205 15.06 12.57 41.37
N ASN A 206 15.91 11.56 41.58
CA ASN A 206 17.29 11.59 41.11
C ASN A 206 17.42 10.96 39.72
N CYS A 207 18.26 11.58 38.88
CA CYS A 207 18.57 11.05 37.55
C CYS A 207 19.33 9.73 37.65
N ALA A 208 18.79 8.66 37.07
CA ALA A 208 19.42 7.34 37.09
C ALA A 208 20.76 7.28 36.33
N TYR A 209 21.09 8.29 35.51
CA TYR A 209 22.37 8.35 34.79
C TYR A 209 23.41 9.26 35.46
N CYS A 210 23.05 10.48 35.87
CA CYS A 210 24.00 11.46 36.40
C CYS A 210 23.85 11.76 37.90
N GLY A 211 22.89 11.13 38.58
CA GLY A 211 22.62 11.34 40.01
C GLY A 211 21.95 12.67 40.36
N LYS A 212 21.98 13.67 39.47
CA LYS A 212 21.41 14.99 39.73
C LYS A 212 19.91 14.93 40.04
N GLU A 213 19.52 15.66 41.07
CA GLU A 213 18.12 15.85 41.45
C GLU A 213 17.37 16.66 40.39
N TYR A 214 16.12 16.26 40.07
CA TYR A 214 15.26 16.99 39.16
C TYR A 214 13.77 16.79 39.46
N THR A 215 12.96 17.78 39.09
CA THR A 215 11.51 17.74 39.29
C THR A 215 10.79 17.17 38.06
N THR A 216 9.86 16.25 38.30
CA THR A 216 8.96 15.72 37.25
C THR A 216 7.57 15.42 37.82
N THR A 217 6.67 14.78 37.06
CA THR A 217 5.34 14.40 37.55
C THR A 217 5.26 12.93 37.94
N LYS A 218 4.44 12.59 38.94
CA LYS A 218 4.17 11.20 39.35
C LYS A 218 3.83 10.28 38.17
N GLY A 219 3.02 10.79 37.24
CA GLY A 219 2.65 10.05 36.01
C GLY A 219 3.84 9.78 35.09
N ALA A 220 4.75 10.75 34.93
CA ALA A 220 5.96 10.54 34.12
C ALA A 220 6.87 9.45 34.72
N VAL A 221 7.03 9.43 36.05
CA VAL A 221 7.78 8.37 36.75
C VAL A 221 7.13 7.02 36.53
N LYS A 222 5.80 6.92 36.70
CA LYS A 222 5.03 5.69 36.43
C LYS A 222 5.21 5.18 34.99
N HIS A 223 5.38 6.08 34.03
CA HIS A 223 5.65 5.74 32.62
C HIS A 223 7.14 5.63 32.28
N GLY A 224 8.01 5.41 33.27
CA GLY A 224 9.41 5.07 33.07
C GLY A 224 10.35 6.25 32.89
N ARG A 225 9.96 7.47 33.27
CA ARG A 225 10.88 8.62 33.26
C ARG A 225 11.84 8.57 34.45
N THR A 226 13.10 8.22 34.17
CA THR A 226 14.19 8.14 35.16
C THR A 226 15.37 9.06 34.87
N MET A 227 15.33 9.79 33.75
CA MET A 227 16.43 10.64 33.28
C MET A 227 16.04 12.12 33.34
N CYS A 228 16.94 12.97 33.83
CA CYS A 228 16.71 14.41 33.93
C CYS A 228 16.61 15.08 32.55
N SER A 229 17.43 14.65 31.57
CA SER A 229 17.51 15.26 30.24
C SER A 229 17.53 14.23 29.11
N ILE A 230 17.26 14.71 27.88
CA ILE A 230 17.40 13.92 26.65
C ILE A 230 18.83 13.41 26.50
N GLU A 231 19.82 14.23 26.86
CA GLU A 231 21.24 13.87 26.78
C GLU A 231 21.59 12.71 27.71
N CYS A 232 21.17 12.77 28.98
CA CYS A 232 21.39 11.69 29.94
C CYS A 232 20.77 10.38 29.46
N ARG A 233 19.55 10.45 28.92
CA ARG A 233 18.88 9.30 28.30
C ARG A 233 19.68 8.74 27.12
N ASN A 234 20.17 9.59 26.22
CA ASN A 234 20.95 9.14 25.07
C ASN A 234 22.28 8.51 25.49
N LYS A 235 22.96 9.07 26.50
CA LYS A 235 24.20 8.52 27.06
C LYS A 235 23.95 7.16 27.73
N ALA A 236 22.90 7.05 28.56
CA ALA A 236 22.48 5.79 29.15
C ALA A 236 22.18 4.72 28.08
N GLN A 237 21.48 5.08 27.00
CA GLN A 237 21.17 4.14 25.91
C GLN A 237 22.41 3.69 25.13
N LYS A 238 23.45 4.52 25.00
CA LYS A 238 24.70 4.11 24.32
C LYS A 238 25.37 2.92 25.01
N GLN A 239 25.18 2.74 26.31
CA GLN A 239 25.76 1.63 27.08
C GLN A 239 25.16 0.26 26.71
N TYR A 240 23.95 0.24 26.14
CA TYR A 240 23.23 -0.97 25.73
C TYR A 240 23.31 -1.23 24.22
N LYS A 241 24.42 -0.84 23.58
CA LYS A 241 24.69 -1.12 22.16
C LYS A 241 25.60 -2.32 21.97
N GLY A 242 25.58 -2.88 20.77
CA GLY A 242 26.45 -4.00 20.40
C GLY A 242 26.15 -5.22 21.25
N SER A 243 27.19 -5.79 21.86
CA SER A 243 27.08 -7.00 22.66
C SER A 243 26.21 -6.87 23.92
N LYS A 244 25.98 -5.64 24.36
CA LYS A 244 25.18 -5.33 25.56
C LYS A 244 23.70 -5.10 25.25
N ALA A 245 23.29 -5.17 23.98
CA ALA A 245 21.89 -5.01 23.61
C ALA A 245 21.10 -6.30 23.92
N ALA A 246 19.91 -6.19 24.49
CA ALA A 246 19.08 -7.36 24.86
C ALA A 246 18.73 -8.27 23.67
N GLY A 247 18.75 -7.75 22.45
CA GLY A 247 18.54 -8.52 21.21
C GLY A 247 19.82 -9.03 20.56
N TRP A 248 21.00 -8.86 21.18
CA TRP A 248 22.26 -9.33 20.61
C TRP A 248 22.38 -10.84 20.76
N LYS A 249 22.41 -11.52 19.62
CA LYS A 249 22.53 -12.98 19.54
C LYS A 249 23.95 -13.37 19.10
N GLY A 250 24.99 -12.90 19.81
CA GLY A 250 26.38 -13.30 19.54
C GLY A 250 26.92 -12.92 18.15
N GLY A 251 26.42 -11.86 17.52
CA GLY A 251 26.92 -11.43 16.21
C GLY A 251 26.40 -12.19 14.98
N ILE A 252 25.42 -13.11 15.14
CA ILE A 252 24.82 -13.89 14.04
C ILE A 252 24.15 -13.07 12.92
N SER A 253 24.14 -11.73 13.01
CA SER A 253 23.67 -10.88 11.90
C SER A 253 24.48 -11.10 10.61
N PHE A 254 25.69 -11.66 10.70
CA PHE A 254 26.54 -11.99 9.55
C PHE A 254 26.41 -13.46 9.08
N GLU A 255 25.59 -14.29 9.72
CA GLU A 255 25.38 -15.67 9.29
C GLU A 255 23.94 -15.90 8.78
N PRO A 256 23.74 -16.77 7.79
CA PRO A 256 24.73 -17.31 6.85
C PRO A 256 24.90 -16.36 5.65
N TYR A 257 25.93 -15.52 5.61
CA TYR A 257 26.29 -14.78 4.39
C TYR A 257 27.52 -15.42 3.75
N CYS A 258 27.47 -15.61 2.43
CA CYS A 258 28.64 -16.05 1.68
C CYS A 258 29.82 -15.08 1.86
N HIS A 259 31.03 -15.59 2.07
CA HIS A 259 32.25 -14.77 2.25
C HIS A 259 32.57 -13.89 1.02
N LYS A 260 32.11 -14.27 -0.18
CA LYS A 260 32.22 -13.46 -1.40
C LYS A 260 31.29 -12.23 -1.38
N PHE A 261 30.30 -12.16 -0.49
CA PHE A 261 29.43 -10.99 -0.30
C PHE A 261 30.13 -9.89 0.53
N ASN A 262 31.35 -9.55 0.14
CA ASN A 262 32.21 -8.56 0.78
C ASN A 262 31.96 -7.14 0.21
N GLU A 263 32.67 -6.12 0.72
CA GLU A 263 32.46 -4.75 0.23
C GLU A 263 32.87 -4.55 -1.23
N GLU A 264 33.91 -5.24 -1.72
CA GLU A 264 34.32 -5.19 -3.12
C GLU A 264 33.17 -5.64 -4.04
N PHE A 265 32.56 -6.79 -3.75
CA PHE A 265 31.39 -7.29 -4.47
C PHE A 265 30.22 -6.31 -4.41
N LYS A 266 29.96 -5.72 -3.24
CA LYS A 266 28.87 -4.74 -3.08
C LYS A 266 29.10 -3.48 -3.91
N GLU A 267 30.35 -3.03 -4.06
CA GLU A 267 30.66 -1.91 -4.95
C GLU A 267 30.39 -2.28 -6.42
N ARG A 268 30.75 -3.49 -6.87
CA ARG A 268 30.42 -3.96 -8.24
C ARG A 268 28.92 -3.97 -8.53
N VAL A 269 28.10 -4.33 -7.53
CA VAL A 269 26.64 -4.20 -7.63
C VAL A 269 26.25 -2.73 -7.71
N ARG A 270 26.74 -1.87 -6.81
CA ARG A 270 26.38 -0.43 -6.81
C ARG A 270 26.72 0.23 -8.15
N GLU A 271 27.86 -0.09 -8.75
CA GLU A 271 28.25 0.48 -10.04
C GLU A 271 27.43 -0.06 -11.21
N PHE A 272 27.08 -1.35 -11.22
CA PHE A 272 26.15 -1.90 -12.21
C PHE A 272 24.83 -1.12 -12.23
N TRP A 273 24.31 -0.75 -11.06
CA TRP A 273 23.07 0.02 -10.90
C TRP A 273 23.29 1.54 -10.99
N GLY A 274 24.47 2.01 -11.42
CA GLY A 274 24.80 3.43 -11.57
C GLY A 274 24.67 4.23 -10.28
N ARG A 275 24.95 3.60 -9.13
CA ARG A 275 24.78 4.14 -7.77
C ARG A 275 23.41 4.75 -7.51
N LYS A 276 22.37 4.16 -8.10
CA LYS A 276 20.97 4.53 -7.92
C LYS A 276 20.16 3.34 -7.43
N CYS A 277 19.17 3.63 -6.60
CA CYS A 277 18.22 2.64 -6.13
C CYS A 277 17.47 2.01 -7.32
N GLY A 278 17.60 0.70 -7.53
CA GLY A 278 16.94 -0.01 -8.65
C GLY A 278 15.41 0.01 -8.60
N ILE A 279 14.80 0.36 -7.46
CA ILE A 279 13.33 0.46 -7.31
C ILE A 279 12.81 1.88 -7.56
N CYS A 280 13.50 2.92 -7.09
CA CYS A 280 12.99 4.29 -7.13
C CYS A 280 13.92 5.33 -7.77
N GLY A 281 15.07 4.91 -8.28
CA GLY A 281 16.05 5.78 -8.95
C GLY A 281 16.85 6.70 -8.03
N LYS A 282 16.57 6.70 -6.72
CA LYS A 282 17.21 7.58 -5.74
C LYS A 282 18.72 7.37 -5.66
N THR A 283 19.49 8.45 -5.73
CA THR A 283 20.96 8.46 -5.65
C THR A 283 21.46 8.30 -4.21
N GLU A 284 22.75 7.96 -4.03
CA GLU A 284 23.39 7.93 -2.70
C GLU A 284 23.32 9.29 -1.99
N LYS A 285 23.51 10.39 -2.73
CA LYS A 285 23.41 11.76 -2.20
C LYS A 285 22.05 12.03 -1.57
N GLU A 286 20.97 11.62 -2.23
CA GLU A 286 19.60 11.78 -1.72
C GLU A 286 19.26 10.75 -0.61
N ASN A 287 19.94 9.60 -0.58
CA ASN A 287 19.79 8.58 0.45
C ASN A 287 20.58 8.90 1.73
N LYS A 288 21.55 9.82 1.67
CA LYS A 288 22.45 10.28 2.76
C LYS A 288 23.38 9.21 3.33
N ILE A 289 23.26 7.96 2.89
CA ILE A 289 24.11 6.82 3.22
C ILE A 289 24.29 5.99 1.95
N LYS A 290 25.34 5.16 1.89
CA LYS A 290 25.55 4.22 0.78
C LYS A 290 24.31 3.35 0.55
N LEU A 291 24.01 3.06 -0.71
CA LEU A 291 22.91 2.15 -1.04
C LEU A 291 23.20 0.75 -0.50
N SER A 292 22.16 0.10 0.03
CA SER A 292 22.26 -1.28 0.51
C SER A 292 22.19 -2.22 -0.69
N VAL A 293 23.02 -3.27 -0.68
CA VAL A 293 22.94 -4.34 -1.67
C VAL A 293 22.00 -5.41 -1.15
N HIS A 294 20.91 -5.63 -1.88
CA HIS A 294 19.83 -6.54 -1.51
C HIS A 294 19.90 -7.83 -2.33
N HIS A 295 19.70 -8.97 -1.67
CA HIS A 295 19.54 -10.27 -2.33
C HIS A 295 18.10 -10.35 -2.84
N CYS A 296 17.89 -10.28 -4.16
CA CYS A 296 16.55 -10.25 -4.73
C CYS A 296 15.78 -11.55 -4.54
N ASN A 297 16.48 -12.68 -4.44
CA ASN A 297 15.93 -14.00 -4.13
C ASN A 297 15.94 -14.33 -2.62
N TYR A 298 16.36 -13.41 -1.75
CA TYR A 298 16.50 -13.62 -0.29
C TYR A 298 17.41 -14.79 0.13
N LEU A 299 18.17 -15.38 -0.80
CA LEU A 299 19.09 -16.49 -0.57
C LEU A 299 20.48 -15.92 -0.28
N LYS A 300 20.83 -15.80 1.00
CA LYS A 300 22.09 -15.16 1.44
C LYS A 300 23.39 -15.86 0.99
N MET A 301 23.28 -17.08 0.45
CA MET A 301 24.39 -17.89 -0.06
C MET A 301 24.57 -17.81 -1.58
N SER A 302 23.74 -17.06 -2.29
CA SER A 302 23.74 -17.02 -3.77
C SER A 302 25.04 -16.51 -4.41
N CYS A 303 25.93 -15.86 -3.67
CA CYS A 303 27.28 -15.54 -4.18
C CYS A 303 28.22 -16.75 -4.23
N CYS A 304 28.00 -17.78 -3.41
CA CYS A 304 28.86 -18.96 -3.27
C CYS A 304 28.24 -20.22 -3.90
N ASP A 305 26.92 -20.27 -3.96
CA ASP A 305 26.16 -21.38 -4.51
C ASP A 305 26.04 -21.24 -6.04
N LEU A 306 26.63 -22.16 -6.79
CA LEU A 306 26.65 -22.13 -8.25
C LEU A 306 25.32 -22.59 -8.87
N ASP A 307 24.48 -23.27 -8.10
CA ASP A 307 23.17 -23.75 -8.56
C ASP A 307 22.08 -22.67 -8.46
N ILE A 308 22.38 -21.55 -7.78
CA ILE A 308 21.44 -20.46 -7.53
C ILE A 308 21.92 -19.21 -8.27
N PRO A 309 21.08 -18.57 -9.10
CA PRO A 309 21.47 -17.34 -9.78
C PRO A 309 21.75 -16.20 -8.77
N PRO A 310 22.93 -15.56 -8.83
CA PRO A 310 23.30 -14.43 -7.98
C PRO A 310 22.59 -13.14 -8.40
N LEU A 311 21.35 -12.94 -7.90
CA LEU A 311 20.51 -11.78 -8.24
C LEU A 311 20.55 -10.72 -7.14
N PHE A 312 21.10 -9.55 -7.48
CA PHE A 312 21.31 -8.44 -6.54
C PHE A 312 20.75 -7.12 -7.04
N MET A 313 20.39 -6.23 -6.12
CA MET A 313 20.00 -4.86 -6.47
C MET A 313 20.48 -3.86 -5.43
N SER A 314 21.03 -2.73 -5.89
CA SER A 314 21.32 -1.62 -4.98
C SER A 314 20.02 -0.84 -4.67
N ILE A 315 19.68 -0.66 -3.39
CA ILE A 315 18.43 -0.03 -2.96
C ILE A 315 18.60 0.95 -1.80
N CYS A 316 17.74 1.97 -1.76
CA CYS A 316 17.76 3.01 -0.72
C CYS A 316 17.15 2.52 0.60
N LYS A 317 17.43 3.23 1.72
CA LYS A 317 16.95 2.85 3.07
C LYS A 317 15.43 2.63 3.13
N SER A 318 14.68 3.49 2.45
CA SER A 318 13.21 3.40 2.41
C SER A 318 12.75 2.15 1.65
N CYS A 319 13.37 1.83 0.50
CA CYS A 319 13.00 0.67 -0.29
C CYS A 319 13.46 -0.64 0.37
N HIS A 320 14.63 -0.65 1.00
CA HIS A 320 15.11 -1.78 1.80
C HIS A 320 14.15 -2.13 2.95
N GLY A 321 13.55 -1.13 3.59
CA GLY A 321 12.49 -1.35 4.58
C GLY A 321 11.24 -2.00 3.97
N LYS A 322 10.86 -1.63 2.74
CA LYS A 322 9.69 -2.19 2.06
C LYS A 322 9.88 -3.64 1.65
N THR A 323 11.06 -4.00 1.13
CA THR A 323 11.33 -5.36 0.65
C THR A 323 11.37 -6.39 1.79
N ASN A 324 11.62 -5.96 3.03
CA ASN A 324 11.54 -6.85 4.18
C ASN A 324 10.12 -7.36 4.51
N HIS A 325 9.07 -6.75 3.94
CA HIS A 325 7.67 -7.15 4.12
C HIS A 325 7.09 -7.71 2.82
N ASN A 326 6.26 -8.75 2.88
CA ASN A 326 5.68 -9.43 1.70
C ASN A 326 6.77 -9.93 0.72
N ARG A 327 7.67 -10.77 1.24
CA ARG A 327 8.87 -11.21 0.51
C ARG A 327 8.56 -11.92 -0.80
N GLU A 328 7.54 -12.78 -0.85
CA GLU A 328 7.14 -13.50 -2.07
C GLU A 328 6.84 -12.56 -3.24
N TYR A 329 6.13 -11.46 -2.99
CA TYR A 329 5.84 -10.46 -4.01
C TYR A 329 7.12 -9.77 -4.51
N TRP A 330 7.97 -9.33 -3.58
CA TRP A 330 9.20 -8.61 -3.93
C TRP A 330 10.23 -9.49 -4.58
N GLU A 331 10.36 -10.74 -4.13
CA GLU A 331 11.22 -11.75 -4.74
C GLU A 331 10.83 -11.90 -6.21
N LYS A 332 9.59 -12.30 -6.47
CA LYS A 332 9.08 -12.49 -7.83
C LYS A 332 9.28 -11.25 -8.69
N MET A 333 8.90 -10.06 -8.20
CA MET A 333 8.97 -8.83 -8.98
C MET A 333 10.41 -8.45 -9.32
N LEU A 334 11.33 -8.50 -8.34
CA LEU A 334 12.71 -8.11 -8.54
C LEU A 334 13.48 -9.13 -9.38
N THR A 335 13.25 -10.43 -9.18
CA THR A 335 13.87 -11.47 -10.00
C THR A 335 13.38 -11.39 -11.44
N GLU A 336 12.06 -11.27 -11.68
CA GLU A 336 11.52 -11.09 -13.03
C GLU A 336 12.08 -9.82 -13.69
N TYR A 337 12.21 -8.72 -12.94
CA TYR A 337 12.78 -7.48 -13.45
C TYR A 337 14.23 -7.65 -13.91
N ILE A 338 15.09 -8.28 -13.09
CA ILE A 338 16.49 -8.52 -13.46
C ILE A 338 16.60 -9.48 -14.65
N MET A 339 15.84 -10.58 -14.64
CA MET A 339 15.89 -11.58 -15.71
C MET A 339 15.39 -11.03 -17.06
N ILE A 340 14.39 -10.14 -17.06
CA ILE A 340 13.79 -9.62 -18.31
C ILE A 340 14.56 -8.43 -18.87
N TRP A 341 15.04 -7.53 -18.01
CA TRP A 341 15.60 -6.24 -18.45
C TRP A 341 17.11 -6.20 -18.47
N PHE A 342 17.77 -7.14 -17.79
CA PHE A 342 19.22 -7.20 -17.65
C PHE A 342 19.77 -8.60 -17.97
N ASP A 343 18.96 -9.46 -18.61
CA ASP A 343 19.33 -10.82 -19.00
C ASP A 343 19.94 -11.66 -17.85
N GLY A 344 19.48 -11.42 -16.62
CA GLY A 344 19.96 -12.09 -15.42
C GLY A 344 21.25 -11.49 -14.81
N GLU A 345 21.86 -10.50 -15.45
CA GLU A 345 23.02 -9.78 -14.91
C GLU A 345 22.59 -8.71 -13.89
N SER A 346 23.35 -8.59 -12.81
CA SER A 346 23.01 -7.66 -11.72
C SER A 346 24.19 -7.03 -10.98
N TYR A 347 25.40 -7.29 -11.47
CA TYR A 347 26.67 -6.78 -10.96
C TYR A 347 27.73 -6.84 -12.06
N ILE A 348 28.76 -6.02 -11.96
CA ILE A 348 29.94 -6.08 -12.84
C ILE A 348 30.75 -7.32 -12.46
N LYS A 349 31.02 -8.20 -13.43
CA LYS A 349 31.76 -9.45 -13.24
C LYS A 349 33.22 -9.23 -12.90
#